data_AF-A0A4Z2BQE7-F1
#
_entry.id   AF-A0A4Z2BQE7-F1
#
_cell.length_a   1.000
_cell.length_b   1.000
_cell.length_c   1.000
_cell.angle_alpha   90.00
_cell.angle_beta   90.00
_cell.angle_gamma   90.00
#
_symmetry.space_group_name_H-M   'P 1'
#
loop_
_entity.id
_entity.type
_entity.pdbx_description
1 polymer ?
#
loop_
_entity_poly.entity_id
_entity_poly.type
_entity_poly.pdbx_seq_one_letter_code
_entity_poly.pdbx_strand_id
1 'polypeptide(L)'
;MGHGEESTTLNYLIELIDRVDDIYRNTTWDQEFSGYGVQIQQIIIEKSPTPVAPGKRHFNMRGSPVENRDVWDVKKLLEQFSADIADKAANVCLAHLFTYQDFDEGTLGLAYVAPSKPDIAGGLCSKASPSSSNRQRVMYLNTGLTSTKNYGKTILTKEADLVTTHELGHNFGAEHDP
;
A
#
# COMPACT_ATOMS: atom_id res chain seq x y z
N MET A 1 9.36 2.84 -11.46
CA MET A 1 8.15 3.53 -11.93
C MET A 1 8.48 4.97 -12.33
N GLY A 2 7.83 5.50 -13.37
CA GLY A 2 7.82 6.93 -13.67
C GLY A 2 9.07 7.54 -14.34
N HIS A 3 10.21 6.85 -14.35
CA HIS A 3 11.47 7.30 -14.96
C HIS A 3 11.94 8.70 -14.53
N GLY A 4 11.54 9.15 -13.33
CA GLY A 4 11.84 10.48 -12.80
C GLY A 4 10.89 11.58 -13.27
N GLU A 5 9.86 11.26 -14.06
CA GLU A 5 8.86 12.19 -14.56
C GLU A 5 7.53 12.08 -13.81
N GLU A 6 7.00 13.23 -13.40
CA GLU A 6 5.75 13.30 -12.64
C GLU A 6 4.55 12.84 -13.49
N SER A 7 4.41 13.35 -14.72
CA SER A 7 3.32 12.97 -15.63
C SER A 7 3.29 11.47 -15.92
N THR A 8 4.46 10.88 -16.17
CA THR A 8 4.60 9.45 -16.44
C THR A 8 4.24 8.62 -15.20
N THR A 9 4.61 9.09 -14.01
CA THR A 9 4.20 8.45 -12.74
C THR A 9 2.70 8.53 -12.53
N LEU A 10 2.10 9.71 -12.73
CA LEU A 10 0.67 9.95 -12.57
C LEU A 10 -0.15 9.08 -13.52
N ASN A 11 0.15 9.11 -14.81
CA ASN A 11 -0.58 8.35 -15.82
C ASN A 11 -0.53 6.85 -15.53
N TYR A 12 0.65 6.32 -15.18
CA TYR A 12 0.79 4.91 -14.80
C TYR A 12 -0.13 4.52 -13.65
N LEU A 13 -0.18 5.33 -12.58
CA LEU A 13 -1.00 5.03 -11.40
C LEU A 13 -2.50 5.18 -11.68
N ILE A 14 -2.90 6.18 -12.46
CA ILE A 14 -4.31 6.38 -12.85
C ILE A 14 -4.80 5.19 -13.66
N GLU A 15 -4.08 4.82 -14.72
CA GLU A 15 -4.48 3.69 -15.57
C GLU A 15 -4.47 2.35 -14.81
N LEU A 16 -3.52 2.15 -13.88
CA LEU A 16 -3.48 0.95 -13.05
C LEU A 16 -4.72 0.87 -12.15
N ILE A 17 -5.05 1.94 -11.41
CA ILE A 17 -6.20 1.91 -10.50
C ILE A 17 -7.51 1.82 -11.28
N ASP A 18 -7.62 2.42 -12.47
CA ASP A 18 -8.80 2.28 -13.35
C ASP A 18 -9.04 0.80 -13.74
N ARG A 19 -8.00 0.09 -14.18
CA ARG A 19 -8.11 -1.36 -14.48
C ARG A 19 -8.40 -2.22 -13.26
N VAL A 20 -7.88 -1.84 -12.09
CA VAL A 20 -8.20 -2.52 -10.83
C VAL A 20 -9.66 -2.25 -10.43
N ASP A 21 -10.14 -1.01 -10.56
CA ASP A 21 -11.53 -0.63 -10.30
C ASP A 21 -12.50 -1.44 -11.18
N ASP A 22 -12.18 -1.64 -12.46
CA ASP A 22 -12.97 -2.49 -13.36
C ASP A 22 -13.14 -3.91 -12.82
N ILE A 23 -12.11 -4.51 -12.21
CA ILE A 23 -12.22 -5.84 -11.59
C ILE A 23 -13.21 -5.80 -10.43
N TYR A 24 -13.08 -4.83 -9.53
CA TYR A 24 -13.95 -4.71 -8.36
C TYR A 24 -15.40 -4.39 -8.73
N ARG A 25 -15.64 -3.42 -9.63
CA ARG A 25 -16.99 -3.01 -10.03
C ARG A 25 -17.76 -4.10 -10.75
N ASN A 26 -17.06 -4.90 -11.55
CA ASN A 26 -17.65 -6.05 -12.24
C ASN A 26 -17.78 -7.30 -11.36
N THR A 27 -17.32 -7.24 -10.11
CA THR A 27 -17.52 -8.32 -9.14
C THR A 27 -18.90 -8.21 -8.48
N THR A 28 -19.62 -9.34 -8.48
CA THR A 28 -20.89 -9.51 -7.77
C THR A 28 -20.61 -10.28 -6.49
N TRP A 29 -20.72 -9.60 -5.34
CA TRP A 29 -20.46 -10.19 -4.02
C TRP A 29 -21.64 -11.04 -3.54
N ASP A 30 -22.87 -10.63 -3.88
CA ASP A 30 -24.09 -11.42 -3.81
C ASP A 30 -25.18 -10.83 -4.74
N GLN A 31 -26.46 -11.23 -4.59
CA GLN A 31 -27.56 -10.76 -5.45
C GLN A 31 -27.82 -9.24 -5.40
N GLU A 32 -27.45 -8.55 -4.32
CA GLU A 32 -27.72 -7.13 -4.09
C GLU A 32 -26.44 -6.29 -4.05
N PHE A 33 -25.29 -6.89 -3.72
CA PHE A 33 -24.01 -6.20 -3.59
C PHE A 33 -23.15 -6.37 -4.85
N SER A 34 -23.27 -5.41 -5.77
CA SER A 34 -22.45 -5.29 -6.99
C SER A 34 -22.12 -3.82 -7.29
N GLY A 35 -21.17 -3.55 -8.20
CA GLY A 35 -20.80 -2.19 -8.59
C GLY A 35 -19.92 -1.42 -7.60
N TYR A 36 -19.46 -2.09 -6.54
CA TYR A 36 -18.51 -1.54 -5.56
C TYR A 36 -17.09 -1.54 -6.14
N GLY A 37 -16.35 -0.47 -5.90
CA GLY A 37 -15.05 -0.26 -6.52
C GLY A 37 -14.15 0.68 -5.73
N VAL A 38 -13.08 1.13 -6.37
CA VAL A 38 -12.09 2.04 -5.81
C VAL A 38 -11.87 3.23 -6.73
N GLN A 39 -11.57 4.39 -6.14
CA GLN A 39 -11.26 5.59 -6.93
C GLN A 39 -10.16 6.39 -6.26
N ILE A 40 -9.25 6.92 -7.07
CA ILE A 40 -8.19 7.80 -6.59
C ILE A 40 -8.80 9.12 -6.13
N GLN A 41 -8.65 9.43 -4.84
CA GLN A 41 -8.96 10.76 -4.31
C GLN A 41 -7.77 11.72 -4.42
N GLN A 42 -6.55 11.23 -4.16
CA GLN A 42 -5.33 12.03 -4.20
C GLN A 42 -4.13 11.14 -4.54
N ILE A 43 -3.20 11.67 -5.36
CA ILE A 43 -1.88 11.07 -5.58
C ILE A 43 -0.83 11.97 -4.94
N ILE A 44 0.08 11.40 -4.17
CA ILE A 44 1.23 12.10 -3.57
C ILE A 44 2.49 11.49 -4.18
N ILE A 45 3.29 12.32 -4.85
CA ILE A 45 4.53 11.89 -5.48
C ILE A 45 5.71 12.42 -4.68
N GLU A 46 6.41 11.50 -4.01
CA GLU A 46 7.66 11.78 -3.34
C GLU A 46 8.81 11.81 -4.35
N LYS A 47 9.14 13.01 -4.86
CA LYS A 47 10.16 13.19 -5.92
C LYS A 47 11.59 12.93 -5.46
N SER A 48 11.84 12.97 -4.15
CA SER A 48 13.18 12.82 -3.58
C SER A 48 13.10 12.13 -2.23
N PRO A 49 14.16 11.40 -1.81
CA PRO A 49 14.14 10.75 -0.51
C PRO A 49 13.98 11.75 0.63
N THR A 50 13.14 11.42 1.61
CA THR A 50 12.93 12.25 2.80
C THR A 50 14.20 12.22 3.68
N PRO A 51 14.81 13.38 4.00
CA PRO A 51 15.93 13.44 4.94
C PRO A 51 15.48 13.02 6.35
N VAL A 52 16.29 12.20 7.02
CA VAL A 52 16.00 11.72 8.38
C VAL A 52 17.16 12.03 9.33
N ALA A 53 16.83 12.44 10.56
CA ALA A 53 17.81 12.58 11.63
C ALA A 53 18.36 11.21 12.07
N PRO A 54 19.56 11.14 12.69
CA PRO A 54 20.12 9.89 13.20
C PRO A 54 19.15 9.14 14.11
N GLY A 55 19.00 7.84 13.88
CA GLY A 55 18.08 6.97 14.63
C GLY A 55 16.59 7.17 14.33
N LYS A 56 16.23 8.07 13.40
CA LYS A 56 14.87 8.22 12.89
C LYS A 56 14.74 7.51 11.53
N ARG A 57 13.49 7.23 11.15
CA ARG A 57 13.12 6.49 9.95
C ARG A 57 11.92 7.17 9.31
N HIS A 58 11.81 7.03 7.99
CA HIS A 58 10.66 7.47 7.21
C HIS A 58 10.48 6.51 6.03
N PHE A 59 9.26 6.18 5.63
CA PHE A 59 9.01 5.21 4.56
C PHE A 59 9.68 5.58 3.22
N ASN A 60 9.83 6.89 2.97
CA ASN A 60 10.48 7.46 1.79
C ASN A 60 11.95 7.88 2.02
N MET A 61 12.61 7.45 3.11
CA MET A 61 14.03 7.75 3.30
C MET A 61 14.90 6.96 2.30
N ARG A 62 16.15 7.39 2.09
CA ARG A 62 17.09 6.67 1.23
C ARG A 62 17.49 5.33 1.86
N GLY A 63 17.48 4.27 1.06
CA GLY A 63 17.89 2.93 1.49
C GLY A 63 16.90 2.31 2.47
N SER A 64 17.39 1.44 3.34
CA SER A 64 16.60 0.83 4.41
C SER A 64 17.14 1.18 5.81
N PRO A 65 16.40 0.89 6.88
CA PRO A 65 16.86 1.12 8.24
C PRO A 65 17.92 0.13 8.75
N VAL A 66 18.26 -0.87 7.94
CA VAL A 66 19.28 -1.87 8.24
C VAL A 66 20.56 -1.48 7.51
N GLU A 67 21.67 -1.40 8.25
CA GLU A 67 22.98 -1.08 7.65
C GLU A 67 23.35 -2.11 6.58
N ASN A 68 23.94 -1.62 5.48
CA ASN A 68 24.34 -2.41 4.31
C ASN A 68 23.19 -3.14 3.58
N ARG A 69 21.94 -2.67 3.76
CA ARG A 69 20.78 -3.19 3.04
C ARG A 69 20.00 -2.05 2.40
N ASP A 70 19.84 -2.11 1.09
CA ASP A 70 19.14 -1.06 0.32
C ASP A 70 17.63 -1.26 0.24
N VAL A 71 17.14 -2.45 0.60
CA VAL A 71 15.72 -2.83 0.52
C VAL A 71 15.14 -3.02 1.91
N TRP A 72 13.94 -2.49 2.15
CA TRP A 72 13.24 -2.68 3.41
C TRP A 72 12.78 -4.13 3.60
N ASP A 73 12.67 -4.56 4.86
CA ASP A 73 11.72 -5.61 5.20
C ASP A 73 10.30 -5.09 4.91
N VAL A 74 9.53 -5.84 4.12
CA VAL A 74 8.23 -5.40 3.60
C VAL A 74 7.22 -5.09 4.71
N LYS A 75 7.23 -5.88 5.79
CA LYS A 75 6.37 -5.65 6.95
C LYS A 75 6.78 -4.39 7.69
N LYS A 76 8.08 -4.16 7.88
CA LYS A 76 8.60 -2.92 8.48
C LYS A 76 8.30 -1.69 7.62
N LEU A 77 8.31 -1.81 6.30
CA LEU A 77 7.94 -0.72 5.41
C LEU A 77 6.46 -0.38 5.53
N LEU A 78 5.56 -1.38 5.54
CA LEU A 78 4.13 -1.16 5.74
C LEU A 78 3.87 -0.48 7.09
N GLU A 79 4.42 -1.02 8.19
CA GLU A 79 4.30 -0.43 9.52
C GLU A 79 4.77 1.04 9.56
N GLN A 80 5.89 1.34 8.89
CA GLN A 80 6.44 2.70 8.83
C GLN A 80 5.57 3.63 7.98
N PHE A 81 5.09 3.16 6.81
CA PHE A 81 4.20 3.93 5.93
C PHE A 81 2.91 4.31 6.66
N SER A 82 2.25 3.36 7.32
CA SER A 82 1.01 3.61 8.08
C SER A 82 1.21 4.62 9.21
N ALA A 83 2.40 4.63 9.82
CA ALA A 83 2.74 5.58 10.87
C ALA A 83 3.02 7.00 10.32
N ASP A 84 3.76 7.09 9.22
CA ASP A 84 4.15 8.37 8.62
C ASP A 84 2.98 9.07 7.90
N ILE A 85 2.02 8.30 7.38
CA ILE A 85 0.88 8.81 6.62
C ILE A 85 -0.40 8.93 7.46
N ALA A 86 -0.33 8.68 8.78
CA ALA A 86 -1.48 8.56 9.67
C ALA A 86 -2.49 9.72 9.56
N ASP A 87 -2.01 10.98 9.52
CA ASP A 87 -2.86 12.16 9.41
C ASP A 87 -3.67 12.19 8.10
N LYS A 88 -3.10 11.67 7.00
CA LYS A 88 -3.82 11.58 5.71
C LYS A 88 -4.71 10.34 5.66
N ALA A 89 -4.21 9.21 6.16
CA ALA A 89 -4.95 7.95 6.24
C ALA A 89 -6.24 8.08 7.07
N ALA A 90 -6.26 8.97 8.07
CA ALA A 90 -7.44 9.28 8.87
C ALA A 90 -8.63 9.83 8.05
N ASN A 91 -8.37 10.39 6.86
CA ASN A 91 -9.35 11.14 6.07
C ASN A 91 -9.75 10.45 4.76
N VAL A 92 -9.29 9.22 4.53
CA VAL A 92 -9.54 8.43 3.32
C VAL A 92 -9.96 7.01 3.69
N CYS A 93 -10.65 6.29 2.82
CA CYS A 93 -10.97 4.90 3.12
C CYS A 93 -9.72 4.01 3.07
N LEU A 94 -8.75 4.32 2.20
CA LEU A 94 -7.51 3.55 2.07
C LEU A 94 -6.36 4.44 1.60
N ALA A 95 -5.15 4.18 2.11
CA ALA A 95 -3.90 4.73 1.58
C ALA A 95 -3.00 3.60 1.07
N HIS A 96 -2.59 3.66 -0.21
CA HIS A 96 -1.77 2.62 -0.84
C HIS A 96 -0.43 3.16 -1.29
N LEU A 97 0.66 2.50 -0.89
CA LEU A 97 2.02 2.87 -1.28
C LEU A 97 2.44 2.11 -2.54
N PHE A 98 2.75 2.83 -3.61
CA PHE A 98 3.45 2.26 -4.76
C PHE A 98 4.96 2.49 -4.63
N THR A 99 5.74 1.41 -4.71
CA THR A 99 7.20 1.47 -4.57
C THR A 99 7.93 0.65 -5.65
N TYR A 100 9.26 0.69 -5.63
CA TYR A 100 10.13 0.00 -6.59
C TYR A 100 11.30 -0.66 -5.84
N GLN A 101 10.97 -1.56 -4.93
CA GLN A 101 11.90 -2.30 -4.09
C GLN A 101 11.82 -3.80 -4.37
N ASP A 102 12.97 -4.46 -4.37
CA ASP A 102 13.06 -5.89 -4.68
C ASP A 102 13.07 -6.68 -3.37
N PHE A 103 11.87 -6.94 -2.82
CA PHE A 103 11.74 -7.54 -1.50
C PHE A 103 12.21 -9.00 -1.48
N ASP A 104 12.58 -9.45 -0.28
CA ASP A 104 13.06 -10.82 -0.09
C ASP A 104 11.99 -11.85 -0.50
N GLU A 105 12.47 -13.02 -0.93
CA GLU A 105 11.67 -14.19 -1.28
C GLU A 105 10.64 -13.96 -2.40
N GLY A 106 10.82 -12.89 -3.20
CA GLY A 106 9.97 -12.57 -4.33
C GLY A 106 8.66 -11.87 -3.95
N THR A 107 8.57 -11.32 -2.74
CA THR A 107 7.39 -10.62 -2.25
C THR A 107 7.09 -9.37 -3.08
N LEU A 108 5.84 -9.16 -3.47
CA LEU A 108 5.42 -8.06 -4.34
C LEU A 108 4.55 -7.00 -3.65
N GLY A 109 3.91 -7.34 -2.54
CA GLY A 109 3.03 -6.45 -1.82
C GLY A 109 2.79 -6.91 -0.39
N LEU A 110 2.11 -6.06 0.37
CA LEU A 110 1.59 -6.40 1.68
C LEU A 110 0.48 -5.43 2.07
N ALA A 111 -0.56 -5.93 2.72
CA ALA A 111 -1.68 -5.12 3.20
C ALA A 111 -2.19 -5.57 4.57
N TYR A 112 -2.81 -4.64 5.30
CA TYR A 112 -3.58 -4.98 6.50
C TYR A 112 -4.95 -5.54 6.09
N VAL A 113 -5.24 -6.76 6.55
CA VAL A 113 -6.50 -7.44 6.25
C VAL A 113 -7.66 -6.82 7.05
N ALA A 114 -8.80 -6.56 6.41
CA ALA A 114 -10.01 -6.19 7.15
C ALA A 114 -10.52 -7.39 7.96
N PRO A 115 -10.68 -7.25 9.29
CA PRO A 115 -11.14 -8.34 10.12
C PRO A 115 -12.65 -8.53 9.99
N SER A 116 -13.13 -9.77 10.16
CA SER A 116 -14.58 -10.05 10.19
C SER A 116 -15.30 -9.45 11.41
N LYS A 117 -14.56 -9.01 12.43
CA LYS A 117 -15.09 -8.41 13.66
C LYS A 117 -14.90 -6.88 13.66
N PRO A 118 -15.96 -6.07 13.83
CA PRO A 118 -15.90 -4.60 13.70
C PRO A 118 -15.04 -3.85 14.73
N ASP A 119 -14.67 -4.51 15.82
CA ASP A 119 -13.87 -3.98 16.93
C ASP A 119 -12.36 -4.17 16.74
N ILE A 120 -11.96 -4.91 15.70
CA ILE A 120 -10.55 -5.09 15.33
C ILE A 120 -10.22 -4.11 14.20
N ALA A 121 -9.08 -3.42 14.31
CA ALA A 121 -8.63 -2.49 13.27
C ALA A 121 -7.96 -3.24 12.11
N GLY A 122 -8.31 -2.89 10.87
CA GLY A 122 -7.68 -3.41 9.66
C GLY A 122 -8.48 -3.08 8.40
N GLY A 123 -7.81 -2.99 7.26
CA GLY A 123 -8.42 -2.80 5.94
C GLY A 123 -9.22 -1.51 5.77
N LEU A 124 -10.19 -1.54 4.86
CA LEU A 124 -10.95 -0.37 4.44
C LEU A 124 -11.54 0.40 5.62
N CYS A 125 -11.35 1.72 5.60
CA CYS A 125 -11.96 2.66 6.54
C CYS A 125 -11.67 2.31 8.02
N SER A 126 -10.53 1.63 8.27
CA SER A 126 -10.07 1.23 9.59
C SER A 126 -9.98 2.40 10.57
N LYS A 127 -10.39 2.17 11.82
CA LYS A 127 -10.35 3.16 12.89
C LYS A 127 -8.93 3.36 13.43
N ALA A 128 -8.76 4.46 14.16
CA ALA A 128 -7.54 4.76 14.90
C ALA A 128 -7.10 3.57 15.78
N SER A 129 -5.87 3.11 15.57
CA SER A 129 -5.22 2.05 16.35
C SER A 129 -3.99 2.61 17.06
N PRO A 130 -3.72 2.21 18.32
CA PRO A 130 -2.46 2.52 18.98
C PRO A 130 -1.29 1.94 18.17
N SER A 131 -0.22 2.71 18.00
CA SER A 131 0.98 2.18 17.36
C SER A 131 1.68 1.17 18.27
N SER A 132 2.10 0.05 17.68
CA SER A 132 2.85 -1.01 18.37
C SER A 132 4.22 -0.53 18.86
N SER A 133 4.83 0.43 18.16
CA SER A 133 6.17 0.96 18.47
C SER A 133 6.15 2.14 19.43
N ASN A 134 5.05 2.91 19.47
CA ASN A 134 4.89 4.04 20.37
C ASN A 134 3.42 4.24 20.72
N ARG A 135 3.02 3.87 21.94
CA ARG A 135 1.63 3.96 22.42
C ARG A 135 1.03 5.38 22.40
N GLN A 136 1.86 6.42 22.28
CA GLN A 136 1.40 7.81 22.14
C GLN A 136 1.11 8.21 20.69
N ARG A 137 1.51 7.42 19.70
CA ARG A 137 1.17 7.65 18.28
C ARG A 137 -0.02 6.79 17.87
N VAL A 138 -0.97 7.42 17.20
CA VAL A 138 -2.09 6.78 16.52
C VAL A 138 -1.64 6.41 15.11
N MET A 139 -2.01 5.23 14.64
CA MET A 139 -1.87 4.80 13.26
C MET A 139 -3.20 4.26 12.75
N TYR A 140 -3.39 4.24 11.44
CA TYR A 140 -4.59 3.71 10.80
C TYR A 140 -4.18 2.50 9.96
N LEU A 141 -4.87 1.38 10.16
CA LEU A 141 -4.56 0.10 9.50
C LEU A 141 -5.33 -0.05 8.18
N ASN A 142 -5.69 1.06 7.56
CA ASN A 142 -6.29 1.15 6.22
C ASN A 142 -5.21 1.40 5.15
N THR A 143 -4.17 0.58 5.20
CA THR A 143 -3.00 0.75 4.34
C THR A 143 -2.56 -0.56 3.70
N GLY A 144 -1.92 -0.41 2.54
CA GLY A 144 -1.28 -1.49 1.79
C GLY A 144 -0.15 -0.94 0.94
N LEU A 145 0.65 -1.81 0.34
CA LEU A 145 1.71 -1.43 -0.58
C LEU A 145 1.86 -2.42 -1.73
N THR A 146 2.30 -1.91 -2.88
CA THR A 146 2.67 -2.69 -4.06
C THR A 146 4.06 -2.25 -4.54
N SER A 147 4.95 -3.22 -4.76
CA SER A 147 6.20 -3.02 -5.50
C SER A 147 6.04 -3.50 -6.94
N THR A 148 6.64 -2.76 -7.87
CA THR A 148 6.71 -3.13 -9.29
C THR A 148 8.08 -3.64 -9.71
N LYS A 149 8.92 -4.03 -8.74
CA LYS A 149 10.23 -4.65 -8.96
C LYS A 149 10.27 -6.02 -8.31
N ASN A 150 10.75 -7.02 -9.04
CA ASN A 150 11.00 -8.36 -8.51
C ASN A 150 12.16 -9.03 -9.25
N TYR A 151 13.03 -9.73 -8.53
CA TYR A 151 14.21 -10.41 -9.06
C TYR A 151 15.05 -9.54 -10.03
N GLY A 152 15.28 -8.29 -9.63
CA GLY A 152 16.09 -7.31 -10.33
C GLY A 152 15.39 -6.61 -11.51
N LYS A 153 14.15 -6.96 -11.83
CA LYS A 153 13.44 -6.48 -13.03
C LYS A 153 12.12 -5.79 -12.69
N THR A 154 11.70 -4.87 -13.56
CA THR A 154 10.33 -4.36 -13.55
C THR A 154 9.38 -5.51 -13.91
N ILE A 155 8.35 -5.73 -13.09
CA ILE A 155 7.28 -6.68 -13.43
C ILE A 155 6.41 -6.13 -14.56
N LEU A 156 5.66 -7.01 -15.22
CA LEU A 156 4.73 -6.59 -16.26
C LEU A 156 3.58 -5.78 -15.64
N THR A 157 3.01 -4.83 -16.39
CA THR A 157 1.85 -4.04 -15.94
C THR A 157 0.70 -4.94 -15.49
N LYS A 158 0.40 -6.02 -16.23
CA LYS A 158 -0.63 -7.00 -15.84
C LYS A 158 -0.33 -7.69 -14.50
N GLU A 159 0.94 -7.89 -14.16
CA GLU A 159 1.32 -8.47 -12.86
C GLU A 159 1.14 -7.43 -11.76
N ALA A 160 1.50 -6.16 -12.02
CA ALA A 160 1.25 -5.06 -11.09
C ALA A 160 -0.25 -4.86 -10.80
N ASP A 161 -1.10 -4.93 -11.83
CA ASP A 161 -2.56 -4.84 -11.69
C ASP A 161 -3.07 -5.94 -10.74
N LEU A 162 -2.59 -7.18 -10.91
CA LEU A 162 -2.97 -8.32 -10.07
C LEU A 162 -2.44 -8.21 -8.64
N VAL A 163 -1.20 -7.76 -8.45
CA VAL A 163 -0.65 -7.52 -7.11
C VAL A 163 -1.47 -6.47 -6.39
N THR A 164 -1.74 -5.32 -7.01
CA THR A 164 -2.56 -4.29 -6.38
C THR A 164 -3.98 -4.79 -6.11
N THR A 165 -4.59 -5.52 -7.04
CA THR A 165 -5.91 -6.15 -6.83
C THR A 165 -5.92 -7.06 -5.62
N HIS A 166 -4.89 -7.89 -5.47
CA HIS A 166 -4.73 -8.83 -4.36
C HIS A 166 -4.57 -8.11 -3.01
N GLU A 167 -3.69 -7.11 -2.93
CA GLU A 167 -3.48 -6.34 -1.70
C GLU A 167 -4.73 -5.56 -1.29
N LEU A 168 -5.45 -4.99 -2.25
CA LEU A 168 -6.77 -4.41 -1.98
C LEU A 168 -7.76 -5.47 -1.51
N GLY A 169 -7.67 -6.72 -1.99
CA GLY A 169 -8.56 -7.81 -1.60
C GLY A 169 -8.45 -8.09 -0.11
N HIS A 170 -7.22 -8.10 0.42
CA HIS A 170 -6.98 -8.12 1.85
C HIS A 170 -7.61 -6.92 2.56
N ASN A 171 -7.44 -5.71 2.04
CA ASN A 171 -8.07 -4.54 2.65
C ASN A 171 -9.62 -4.62 2.64
N PHE A 172 -10.22 -5.27 1.65
CA PHE A 172 -11.66 -5.58 1.61
C PHE A 172 -12.06 -6.74 2.54
N GLY A 173 -11.10 -7.53 3.04
CA GLY A 173 -11.28 -8.55 4.06
C GLY A 173 -11.09 -9.99 3.58
N ALA A 174 -10.61 -10.20 2.36
CA ALA A 174 -10.31 -11.53 1.86
C ALA A 174 -9.03 -12.10 2.52
N GLU A 175 -9.07 -13.38 2.87
CA GLU A 175 -7.88 -14.18 3.16
C GLU A 175 -7.36 -14.83 1.87
N HIS A 176 -6.24 -15.54 1.95
CA HIS A 176 -5.76 -16.34 0.82
C HIS A 176 -6.72 -17.50 0.53
N ASP A 177 -6.93 -17.80 -0.75
CA ASP A 177 -7.58 -19.04 -1.17
C ASP A 177 -6.75 -20.26 -0.73
N PRO A 178 -7.41 -21.36 -0.28
CA PRO A 178 -6.74 -22.57 0.21
C PRO A 178 -6.12 -23.46 -0.87
#